data_AF-X1DC16-F1
#
_entry.id   AF-X1DC16-F1
#
_cell.length_a   1.000
_cell.length_b   1.000
_cell.length_c   1.000
_cell.angle_alpha   90.00
_cell.angle_beta   90.00
_cell.angle_gamma   90.00
#
_symmetry.space_group_name_H-M   'P 1'
#
loop_
_entity.id
_entity.type
_entity.pdbx_description
1 polymer ?
#
loop_
_entity_poly.entity_id
_entity_poly.type
_entity_poly.pdbx_seq_one_letter_code
_entity_poly.pdbx_strand_id
1 'polypeptide(L)'
;KMSEALAKANDKLTKLDNAKSEFISIASHQLRTPLTAIKGFVSLLLEGSYGKVEVKQQDVLNKVYTSNDRLIRLVEDLLNSFSKRNITMPIPHKNVQTTNKKYAILASFL
;
A
#
# COMPACT_ATOMS: atom_id res chain seq x y z
N LYS A 1 -25.89 -21.09 -14.91
CA LYS A 1 -24.62 -21.47 -15.57
C LYS A 1 -23.74 -20.25 -15.90
N MET A 2 -24.13 -19.34 -16.82
CA MET A 2 -23.30 -18.18 -17.16
C MET A 2 -23.10 -17.17 -16.00
N SER A 3 -24.17 -16.86 -15.25
CA SER A 3 -24.10 -15.97 -14.07
C SER A 3 -23.19 -16.50 -12.96
N GLU A 4 -23.11 -17.81 -12.80
CA GLU A 4 -22.30 -18.47 -11.77
C GLU A 4 -20.82 -18.51 -12.18
N ALA A 5 -20.55 -18.77 -13.46
CA ALA A 5 -19.20 -18.65 -14.03
C ALA A 5 -18.68 -17.20 -13.92
N LEU A 6 -19.53 -16.21 -14.17
CA LEU A 6 -19.18 -14.80 -14.02
C LEU A 6 -18.88 -14.42 -12.56
N ALA A 7 -19.71 -14.88 -11.62
CA ALA A 7 -19.48 -14.65 -10.19
C ALA A 7 -18.15 -15.29 -9.71
N LYS A 8 -17.86 -16.51 -10.16
CA LYS A 8 -16.60 -17.21 -9.84
C LYS A 8 -15.38 -16.52 -10.47
N ALA A 9 -15.50 -16.00 -11.69
CA ALA A 9 -14.45 -15.23 -12.32
C ALA A 9 -14.19 -13.91 -11.58
N ASN A 10 -15.24 -13.23 -11.13
CA ASN A 10 -15.13 -12.01 -10.35
C ASN A 10 -14.46 -12.26 -8.98
N ASP A 11 -14.87 -13.29 -8.24
CA ASP A 11 -14.24 -13.68 -6.98
C ASP A 11 -12.74 -13.98 -7.14
N LYS A 12 -12.37 -14.68 -8.21
CA LYS A 12 -10.96 -14.95 -8.52
C LYS A 12 -10.19 -13.67 -8.84
N LEU A 13 -10.81 -12.73 -9.55
CA LEU A 13 -10.20 -11.44 -9.87
C LEU A 13 -9.97 -10.60 -8.60
N THR A 14 -10.96 -10.53 -7.71
CA THR A 14 -10.87 -9.83 -6.43
C THR A 14 -9.76 -10.42 -5.54
N LYS A 15 -9.67 -11.74 -5.45
CA LYS A 15 -8.60 -12.41 -4.68
C LYS A 15 -7.22 -12.07 -5.22
N LEU A 16 -7.05 -12.06 -6.54
CA LEU A 16 -5.78 -11.71 -7.17
C LEU A 16 -5.42 -10.24 -6.94
N ASP A 17 -6.39 -9.33 -7.03
CA ASP A 17 -6.16 -7.89 -6.80
C ASP A 17 -5.79 -7.60 -5.34
N ASN A 18 -6.43 -8.27 -4.39
CA ASN A 18 -6.09 -8.21 -2.97
C ASN A 18 -4.67 -8.72 -2.71
N ALA A 19 -4.31 -9.89 -3.24
CA ALA A 19 -2.99 -10.48 -3.07
C ALA A 19 -1.89 -9.58 -3.68
N LYS A 20 -2.17 -8.94 -4.82
CA LYS A 20 -1.28 -7.98 -5.45
C LYS A 20 -1.08 -6.75 -4.57
N SER A 21 -2.16 -6.19 -4.04
CA SER A 21 -2.11 -5.02 -3.15
C SER A 21 -1.35 -5.31 -1.86
N GLU A 22 -1.56 -6.48 -1.27
CA GLU A 22 -0.82 -6.94 -0.09
C GLU A 22 0.67 -7.10 -0.37
N PHE A 23 1.03 -7.77 -1.47
CA PHE A 23 2.43 -7.92 -1.88
C PHE A 23 3.13 -6.57 -2.05
N ILE A 24 2.51 -5.62 -2.75
CA ILE A 24 3.08 -4.29 -2.96
C ILE A 24 3.23 -3.53 -1.64
N SER A 25 2.25 -3.65 -0.74
CA SER A 25 2.32 -3.03 0.59
C SER A 25 3.53 -3.52 1.38
N ILE A 26 3.69 -4.84 1.49
CA ILE A 26 4.81 -5.47 2.20
C ILE A 26 6.14 -5.07 1.56
N ALA A 27 6.27 -5.17 0.24
CA ALA A 27 7.50 -4.80 -0.46
C ALA A 27 7.87 -3.32 -0.22
N SER A 28 6.90 -2.41 -0.28
CA SER A 28 7.11 -0.98 -0.05
C SER A 28 7.58 -0.69 1.37
N HIS A 29 6.99 -1.34 2.37
CA HIS A 29 7.42 -1.22 3.76
C HIS A 29 8.86 -1.72 3.96
N GLN A 30 9.19 -2.89 3.40
CA GLN A 30 10.54 -3.46 3.53
C GLN A 30 11.60 -2.62 2.81
N LEU A 31 11.25 -1.89 1.75
CA LEU A 31 12.15 -0.96 1.07
C LEU A 31 12.32 0.37 1.82
N ARG A 32 11.30 0.85 2.53
CA ARG A 32 11.37 2.13 3.26
C ARG A 32 12.48 2.14 4.32
N THR A 33 12.63 1.04 5.06
CA THR A 33 13.62 0.90 6.13
C THR A 33 15.07 1.09 5.64
N PRO A 34 15.59 0.31 4.68
CA PRO A 34 16.95 0.47 4.19
C PRO A 34 17.17 1.82 3.50
N LEU A 35 16.18 2.36 2.78
CA LEU A 35 16.30 3.68 2.16
C LEU A 35 16.39 4.81 3.20
N THR A 36 15.64 4.69 4.30
CA THR A 36 15.73 5.64 5.43
C THR A 36 17.09 5.56 6.10
N ALA A 37 17.63 4.35 6.30
CA ALA A 37 18.98 4.16 6.85
C ALA A 37 20.05 4.77 5.94
N ILE A 38 20.00 4.53 4.62
CA ILE A 38 20.91 5.14 3.65
C ILE A 38 20.83 6.67 3.71
N LYS A 39 19.62 7.23 3.74
CA LYS A 39 19.42 8.69 3.88
C LYS A 39 20.11 9.22 5.13
N GLY A 40 19.93 8.54 6.26
CA GLY A 40 20.52 8.90 7.54
C GLY A 40 22.04 8.87 7.52
N PHE A 41 22.65 7.79 6.99
CA PHE A 41 24.11 7.71 6.89
C PHE A 41 24.70 8.78 5.97
N VAL A 42 24.04 9.08 4.84
CA VAL A 42 24.48 10.16 3.95
C VAL A 42 24.33 11.53 4.62
N SER A 43 23.25 11.78 5.37
CA SER A 43 23.10 12.98 6.21
C SER A 43 24.26 13.13 7.19
N LEU A 44 24.58 12.08 7.96
CA LEU A 44 25.66 12.11 8.94
C LEU A 44 27.04 12.36 8.31
N LEU A 45 27.27 11.81 7.11
CA LEU A 45 28.49 12.10 6.34
C LEU A 45 28.56 13.57 5.91
N LEU A 46 27.44 14.14 5.44
CA LEU A 46 27.34 15.54 5.03
C LEU A 46 27.46 16.51 6.21
N GLU A 47 26.97 16.13 7.39
CA GLU A 47 27.09 16.87 8.65
C GLU A 47 28.51 16.78 9.26
N GLY A 48 29.36 15.90 8.73
CA GLY A 48 30.73 15.70 9.18
C GLY A 48 30.84 14.86 10.46
N SER A 49 29.80 14.11 10.84
CA SER A 49 29.80 13.25 12.04
C SER A 49 30.85 12.13 11.96
N TYR A 50 31.30 11.77 10.76
CA TYR A 50 32.37 10.81 10.50
C TYR A 50 33.69 11.48 10.09
N GLY A 51 33.82 12.80 10.30
CA GLY A 51 34.93 13.62 9.83
C GLY A 51 34.55 14.51 8.64
N LYS A 52 35.40 15.52 8.37
CA LYS A 52 35.17 16.45 7.26
C LYS A 52 35.36 15.74 5.92
N VAL A 53 34.37 15.87 5.04
CA VAL A 53 34.44 15.42 3.65
C VAL A 53 34.99 16.54 2.76
N GLU A 54 35.74 16.18 1.72
CA GLU A 54 36.22 17.14 0.72
C GLU A 54 35.03 17.70 -0.10
N VAL A 55 35.16 18.91 -0.65
CA VAL A 55 34.12 19.56 -1.47
C VAL A 55 33.61 18.64 -2.59
N LYS A 56 34.52 17.94 -3.29
CA LYS A 56 34.15 16.99 -4.36
C LYS A 56 33.33 15.80 -3.83
N GLN A 57 33.62 15.33 -2.62
CA GLN A 57 32.86 14.26 -1.98
C GLN A 57 31.49 14.76 -1.54
N GLN A 58 31.41 15.99 -1.03
CA GLN A 58 30.15 16.62 -0.64
C GLN A 58 29.17 16.74 -1.82
N ASP A 59 29.65 17.13 -3.01
CA ASP A 59 28.83 17.18 -4.23
C ASP A 59 28.26 15.81 -4.61
N VAL A 60 29.07 14.75 -4.50
CA VAL A 60 28.62 13.38 -4.80
C VAL A 60 27.62 12.89 -3.74
N LEU A 61 27.89 13.12 -2.46
CA LEU A 61 27.01 12.75 -1.36
C LEU A 61 25.66 13.46 -1.45
N ASN A 62 25.63 14.74 -1.82
CA ASN A 62 24.39 15.47 -2.09
C ASN A 62 23.58 14.83 -3.22
N LYS A 63 24.22 14.41 -4.31
CA LYS A 63 23.54 13.68 -5.41
C LYS A 63 22.96 12.35 -4.93
N VAL A 64 23.70 11.60 -4.12
CA VAL A 64 23.21 10.34 -3.53
C VAL A 64 22.01 10.62 -2.62
N TYR A 65 22.08 11.65 -1.78
CA TYR A 65 21.00 12.06 -0.89
C TYR A 65 19.72 12.39 -1.68
N THR A 66 19.82 13.24 -2.70
CA THR A 66 18.69 13.62 -3.56
C THR A 66 18.13 12.43 -4.32
N SER A 67 18.99 11.54 -4.84
CA SER A 67 18.56 10.33 -5.53
C SER A 67 17.82 9.37 -4.60
N ASN A 68 18.31 9.20 -3.37
CA ASN A 68 17.67 8.36 -2.36
C ASN A 68 16.32 8.97 -1.90
N ASP A 69 16.22 10.29 -1.73
CA ASP A 69 14.95 10.97 -1.45
C ASP A 69 13.92 10.74 -2.56
N ARG A 70 14.36 10.84 -3.82
CA ARG A 70 13.50 10.53 -4.97
C ARG A 70 13.05 9.07 -4.96
N LEU A 71 13.92 8.14 -4.60
CA LEU A 71 13.56 6.72 -4.53
C LEU A 71 12.53 6.43 -3.43
N ILE A 72 12.66 7.07 -2.26
CA ILE A 72 11.66 6.98 -1.19
C ILE A 72 10.29 7.45 -1.71
N ARG A 73 10.24 8.60 -2.40
CA ARG A 73 8.99 9.12 -2.99
C ARG A 73 8.40 8.17 -4.03
N LEU A 74 9.23 7.57 -4.88
CA LEU A 74 8.76 6.57 -5.86
C LEU A 74 8.14 5.33 -5.20
N VAL A 75 8.71 4.87 -4.08
CA VAL A 75 8.13 3.77 -3.30
C VAL A 75 6.79 4.18 -2.69
N GLU A 76 6.68 5.40 -2.17
CA GLU A 76 5.42 5.94 -1.65
C GLU A 76 4.36 6.09 -2.75
N ASP A 77 4.73 6.61 -3.92
CA ASP A 77 3.85 6.74 -5.08
C ASP A 77 3.37 5.39 -5.60
N LEU A 78 4.26 4.39 -5.61
CA LEU A 78 3.92 3.02 -5.96
C LEU A 78 2.83 2.49 -5.02
N LEU A 79 3.05 2.57 -3.70
CA LEU A 79 2.06 2.16 -2.70
C LEU A 79 0.72 2.86 -2.92
N ASN A 80 0.74 4.18 -3.07
CA ASN A 80 -0.46 4.99 -3.27
C ASN A 80 -1.25 4.59 -4.53
N SER A 81 -0.58 4.18 -5.60
CA SER A 81 -1.22 3.75 -6.86
C SER A 81 -1.99 2.41 -6.74
N PHE A 82 -1.62 1.58 -5.76
CA PHE A 82 -2.28 0.31 -5.48
C PHE A 82 -3.31 0.45 -4.35
N SER A 83 -3.04 1.24 -3.32
CA SER A 83 -4.00 1.53 -2.26
C SER A 83 -5.24 2.29 -2.76
N LYS A 84 -5.10 3.18 -3.75
CA LYS A 84 -6.21 3.99 -4.30
C LYS A 84 -7.22 3.23 -5.17
N ARG A 85 -7.06 1.92 -5.39
CA ARG A 85 -7.99 1.12 -6.22
C ARG A 85 -9.13 0.45 -5.44
N ASN A 86 -9.14 0.54 -4.12
CA ASN A 86 -10.16 -0.09 -3.26
C ASN A 86 -11.45 0.72 -3.07
N ILE A 87 -11.74 1.70 -3.94
CA ILE A 87 -12.99 2.45 -3.88
C ILE A 87 -13.59 2.51 -5.28
N THR A 88 -14.61 1.67 -5.52
CA THR A 88 -15.71 1.70 -6.52
C THR A 88 -15.99 0.24 -6.96
N MET A 89 -17.15 -0.40 -6.75
CA MET A 89 -18.53 0.08 -6.67
C MET A 89 -19.39 -0.92 -5.88
N PRO A 90 -20.38 -0.50 -5.06
CA PRO A 90 -21.41 -1.40 -4.55
C PRO A 90 -22.22 -1.95 -5.72
N ILE A 91 -22.28 -3.28 -5.86
CA ILE A 91 -23.21 -3.93 -6.79
C ILE A 91 -24.62 -3.72 -6.22
N PRO A 92 -25.53 -3.01 -6.92
CA PRO A 92 -26.91 -2.92 -6.48
C PRO A 92 -27.56 -4.29 -6.66
N HIS A 93 -27.64 -5.07 -5.59
CA HIS A 93 -28.51 -6.24 -5.54
C HIS A 93 -29.96 -5.75 -5.68
N LYS A 94 -30.55 -5.93 -6.85
CA LYS A 94 -32.01 -5.84 -7.01
C LYS A 94 -32.67 -6.87 -6.10
N ASN A 95 -33.57 -6.38 -5.27
CA ASN A 95 -34.46 -7.08 -4.35
C ASN A 95 -34.77 -8.54 -4.74
N VAL A 96 -34.38 -9.47 -3.88
CA VAL A 96 -35.08 -10.75 -3.74
C VAL A 96 -35.61 -10.79 -2.32
N GLN A 97 -36.94 -10.80 -2.25
CA GLN A 97 -37.81 -10.79 -1.08
C GLN A 97 -37.23 -11.52 0.14
N THR A 98 -36.90 -10.79 1.21
CA THR A 98 -36.74 -11.38 2.54
C THR A 98 -38.10 -11.42 3.23
N THR A 99 -38.80 -12.51 2.95
CA THR A 99 -39.87 -13.04 3.80
C THR A 99 -39.35 -13.26 5.23
N ASN A 100 -40.10 -12.72 6.20
CA ASN A 100 -40.13 -13.05 7.64
C ASN A 100 -38.85 -12.90 8.50
N LYS A 101 -38.74 -11.75 9.18
CA LYS A 101 -38.08 -11.61 10.50
C LYS A 101 -38.96 -10.85 11.51
N LYS A 102 -40.22 -11.28 11.68
CA LYS A 102 -41.15 -10.69 12.67
C LYS A 102 -41.00 -11.21 14.11
N TYR A 103 -40.03 -12.07 14.44
CA TYR A 103 -39.96 -12.71 15.77
C TYR A 103 -38.58 -12.71 16.47
N ALA A 104 -37.58 -11.94 16.00
CA ALA A 104 -36.23 -12.00 16.59
C ALA A 104 -35.95 -10.96 17.71
N ILE A 105 -36.90 -10.09 18.06
CA ILE A 105 -36.65 -8.98 19.00
C ILE A 105 -37.08 -9.30 20.46
N LEU A 106 -37.73 -10.44 20.73
CA LEU A 106 -38.24 -10.75 22.08
C LEU A 106 -37.32 -11.62 22.96
N ALA A 107 -36.09 -11.96 22.52
CA ALA A 107 -35.20 -12.87 23.26
C ALA A 107 -33.94 -12.21 23.84
N SER A 108 -33.97 -10.90 24.14
CA SER A 108 -32.83 -10.21 24.78
C SER A 108 -33.22 -9.38 26.00
N PHE A 109 -34.40 -9.64 26.59
CA PHE A 109 -34.88 -8.96 27.81
C PHE A 109 -35.62 -9.89 28.79
N LEU A 110 -35.10 -11.10 28.97
CA LEU A 110 -35.32 -11.99 30.12
C LEU A 110 -34.00 -12.72 30.41
#